data_AF-A1TJC9-F1
#
_entry.id   AF-A1TJC9-F1
#
_cell.length_a   1.000
_cell.length_b   1.000
_cell.length_c   1.000
_cell.angle_alpha   90.00
_cell.angle_beta   90.00
_cell.angle_gamma   90.00
#
_symmetry.space_group_name_H-M   'P 1'
#
loop_
_entity.id
_entity.type
_entity.pdbx_description
1 polymer ?
#
loop_
_entity_poly.entity_id
_entity_poly.type
_entity_poly.pdbx_seq_one_letter_code
_entity_poly.pdbx_strand_id
1 'polypeptide(L)'
;MNAPLDLSNHSPVPAQEFEASPALQALVCDAALVLGASAGQAQEAARTGRLELERHTVAVTADAGEETLLLSVDLGPSYLAEPGRAQAALVANMHLFVKAGVTFARGLAGPVLVGRWPAADAPALANGVRQMGAIAQGFQVPGSSGASPSPSQPLRGASEPQE
;
A
#
# COMPACT_ATOMS: atom_id res chain seq x y z
N MET A 1 -8.43 0.77 -43.34
CA MET A 1 -9.44 -0.02 -42.60
C MET A 1 -8.71 -0.56 -41.37
N ASN A 2 -8.79 0.15 -40.24
CA ASN A 2 -8.04 -0.20 -39.02
C ASN A 2 -8.97 -1.02 -38.12
N ALA A 3 -8.61 -2.26 -37.85
CA ALA A 3 -9.34 -3.11 -36.91
C ALA A 3 -9.22 -2.53 -35.48
N PRO A 4 -10.31 -2.50 -34.69
CA PRO A 4 -10.23 -2.10 -33.30
C PRO A 4 -9.44 -3.15 -32.50
N LEU A 5 -8.42 -2.70 -31.78
CA LEU A 5 -7.67 -3.53 -30.84
C LEU A 5 -8.58 -3.86 -29.66
N ASP A 6 -8.89 -5.14 -29.53
CA ASP A 6 -9.65 -5.71 -28.42
C ASP A 6 -8.80 -5.67 -27.14
N LEU A 7 -9.12 -4.74 -26.24
CA LEU A 7 -8.47 -4.57 -24.93
C LEU A 7 -9.10 -5.46 -23.84
N SER A 8 -9.94 -6.43 -24.20
CA SER A 8 -10.66 -7.28 -23.23
C SER A 8 -9.78 -8.32 -22.51
N ASN A 9 -8.52 -8.49 -22.92
CA ASN A 9 -7.57 -9.39 -22.24
C ASN A 9 -6.74 -8.63 -21.21
N HIS A 10 -7.36 -8.24 -20.10
CA HIS A 10 -6.62 -7.98 -18.87
C HIS A 10 -6.17 -9.31 -18.28
N SER A 11 -5.11 -9.91 -18.84
CA SER A 11 -4.31 -10.87 -18.08
C SER A 11 -3.89 -10.17 -16.78
N PRO A 12 -4.03 -10.81 -15.60
CA PRO A 12 -3.55 -10.22 -14.37
C PRO A 12 -2.07 -9.89 -14.57
N VAL A 13 -1.70 -8.62 -14.37
CA VAL A 13 -0.30 -8.20 -14.41
C VAL A 13 0.44 -9.12 -13.44
N PRO A 14 1.49 -9.84 -13.88
CA PRO A 14 2.23 -10.72 -13.00
C PRO A 14 2.70 -9.91 -11.79
N ALA A 15 2.46 -10.45 -10.59
CA ALA A 15 2.89 -9.79 -9.36
C ALA A 15 4.39 -9.54 -9.45
N GLN A 16 4.78 -8.26 -9.30
CA GLN A 16 6.17 -7.84 -9.36
C GLN A 16 7.00 -8.65 -8.37
N GLU A 17 8.11 -9.21 -8.85
CA GLU A 17 9.05 -9.94 -8.00
C GLU A 17 9.92 -8.96 -7.21
N PHE A 18 10.33 -9.38 -6.03
CA PHE A 18 11.24 -8.63 -5.18
C PHE A 18 12.67 -8.85 -5.67
N GLU A 19 13.15 -7.90 -6.46
CA GLU A 19 14.53 -7.84 -6.95
C GLU A 19 15.49 -7.49 -5.81
N ALA A 20 15.82 -8.50 -5.00
CA ALA A 20 16.70 -8.39 -3.84
C ALA A 20 17.52 -9.67 -3.66
N SER A 21 18.64 -9.58 -2.94
CA SER A 21 19.48 -10.73 -2.63
C SER A 21 18.72 -11.79 -1.80
N PRO A 22 19.18 -13.06 -1.83
CA PRO A 22 18.59 -14.12 -1.02
C PRO A 22 18.59 -13.80 0.49
N ALA A 23 19.58 -13.04 0.97
CA ALA A 23 19.66 -12.64 2.37
C ALA A 23 18.52 -11.67 2.73
N LEU A 24 18.24 -10.70 1.86
CA LEU A 24 17.16 -9.75 2.07
C LEU A 24 15.78 -10.40 1.87
N GLN A 25 15.64 -11.33 0.93
CA GLN A 25 14.42 -12.15 0.82
C GLN A 25 14.16 -12.97 2.09
N ALA A 26 15.20 -13.58 2.68
CA ALA A 26 15.08 -14.29 3.95
C ALA A 26 14.67 -13.33 5.09
N LEU A 27 15.26 -12.14 5.15
CA LEU A 27 14.87 -11.11 6.11
C LEU A 27 13.38 -10.72 6.01
N VAL A 28 12.86 -10.53 4.79
CA VAL A 28 11.44 -10.24 4.55
C VAL A 28 10.55 -11.42 4.94
N CYS A 29 10.96 -12.65 4.62
CA CYS A 29 10.26 -13.87 5.04
C CYS A 29 10.13 -13.93 6.57
N ASP A 30 11.24 -13.77 7.28
CA ASP A 30 11.29 -13.83 8.73
C ASP A 30 10.47 -12.69 9.36
N ALA A 31 10.51 -11.48 8.79
CA ALA A 31 9.69 -10.37 9.24
C ALA A 31 8.18 -10.66 9.07
N ALA A 32 7.78 -11.31 7.98
CA ALA A 32 6.40 -11.74 7.77
C ALA A 32 5.94 -12.73 8.85
N LEU A 33 6.79 -13.70 9.21
CA LEU A 33 6.51 -14.64 10.30
C LEU A 33 6.36 -13.91 11.65
N VAL A 34 7.22 -12.92 11.93
CA VAL A 34 7.11 -12.07 13.13
C VAL A 34 5.82 -11.24 13.15
N LEU A 35 5.28 -10.91 11.98
CA LEU A 35 3.98 -10.24 11.85
C LEU A 35 2.78 -11.19 12.03
N GLY A 36 3.02 -12.51 12.14
CA GLY A 36 1.99 -13.53 12.33
C GLY A 36 1.51 -14.17 11.02
N ALA A 37 2.22 -13.99 9.91
CA ALA A 37 1.90 -14.65 8.66
C ALA A 37 2.12 -16.17 8.75
N SER A 38 1.33 -16.95 8.00
CA SER A 38 1.61 -18.37 7.77
C SER A 38 2.88 -18.54 6.92
N ALA A 39 3.47 -19.74 6.93
CA ALA A 39 4.67 -20.03 6.13
C ALA A 39 4.49 -19.73 4.63
N GLY A 40 3.33 -20.06 4.06
CA GLY A 40 3.03 -19.76 2.64
C GLY A 40 2.93 -18.26 2.38
N GLN A 41 2.32 -17.50 3.29
CA GLN A 41 2.25 -16.04 3.19
C GLN A 41 3.63 -15.38 3.35
N ALA A 42 4.47 -15.91 4.24
CA ALA A 42 5.82 -15.42 4.43
C ALA A 42 6.71 -15.64 3.19
N GLN A 43 6.60 -16.79 2.54
CA GLN A 43 7.28 -17.07 1.27
C GLN A 43 6.80 -16.14 0.15
N GLU A 44 5.49 -15.90 0.07
CA GLU A 44 4.93 -14.97 -0.91
C GLU A 44 5.37 -13.52 -0.66
N ALA A 45 5.47 -13.12 0.62
CA ALA A 45 6.00 -11.82 1.00
C ALA A 45 7.48 -11.68 0.61
N ALA A 46 8.29 -12.72 0.80
CA ALA A 46 9.68 -12.72 0.35
C ALA A 46 9.81 -12.66 -1.18
N ARG A 47 8.89 -13.32 -1.91
CA ARG A 47 8.87 -13.32 -3.38
C ARG A 47 8.46 -11.97 -3.97
N THR A 48 7.53 -11.26 -3.33
CA THR A 48 6.91 -10.04 -3.88
C THR A 48 7.33 -8.75 -3.19
N GLY A 49 7.96 -8.86 -2.01
CA GLY A 49 8.27 -7.74 -1.14
C GLY A 49 7.03 -7.14 -0.47
N ARG A 50 5.87 -7.82 -0.53
CA ARG A 50 4.60 -7.29 -0.01
C ARG A 50 4.24 -7.96 1.32
N LEU A 51 4.14 -7.15 2.37
CA LEU A 51 3.76 -7.58 3.71
C LEU A 51 2.33 -7.13 3.98
N GLU A 52 1.44 -8.10 4.11
CA GLU A 52 0.03 -7.85 4.41
C GLU A 52 -0.17 -7.57 5.90
N LEU A 53 -0.79 -6.44 6.20
CA LEU A 53 -1.37 -6.11 7.51
C LEU A 53 -2.90 -6.06 7.36
N GLU A 54 -3.63 -6.17 8.47
CA GLU A 54 -5.10 -6.28 8.48
C GLU A 54 -5.85 -5.31 7.54
N ARG A 55 -5.33 -4.09 7.36
CA ARG A 55 -5.96 -3.05 6.53
C ARG A 55 -5.07 -2.52 5.42
N HIS A 56 -3.80 -2.85 5.38
CA HIS A 56 -2.84 -2.24 4.45
C HIS A 56 -1.81 -3.26 3.99
N THR A 57 -1.42 -3.16 2.73
CA THR A 57 -0.24 -3.84 2.22
C THR A 57 0.94 -2.88 2.28
N VAL A 58 2.01 -3.27 2.96
CA VAL A 58 3.27 -2.52 2.97
C VAL A 58 4.23 -3.17 1.98
N ALA A 59 4.65 -2.43 0.96
CA ALA A 59 5.66 -2.88 0.02
C ALA A 59 7.07 -2.51 0.52
N VAL A 60 7.99 -3.46 0.40
CA VAL A 60 9.40 -3.35 0.70
C VAL A 60 10.16 -3.28 -0.63
N THR A 61 11.00 -2.25 -0.78
CA THR A 61 11.95 -2.15 -1.89
C THR A 61 13.35 -1.95 -1.33
N ALA A 62 14.35 -2.62 -1.90
CA ALA A 62 15.74 -2.41 -1.51
C ALA A 62 16.32 -1.19 -2.25
N ASP A 63 17.22 -0.45 -1.62
CA ASP A 63 18.13 0.40 -2.38
C ASP A 63 19.23 -0.45 -3.07
N ALA A 64 20.00 0.16 -3.97
CA ALA A 64 20.99 -0.56 -4.76
C ALA A 64 22.12 -1.20 -3.92
N GLY A 65 22.33 -0.74 -2.69
CA GLY A 65 23.30 -1.31 -1.76
C GLY A 65 22.69 -2.34 -0.80
N GLU A 66 21.37 -2.48 -0.78
CA GLU A 66 20.59 -3.31 0.15
C GLU A 66 20.79 -2.99 1.65
N GLU A 67 21.49 -1.91 1.98
CA GLU A 67 21.70 -1.46 3.36
C GLU A 67 20.47 -0.72 3.91
N THR A 68 19.68 -0.14 3.01
CA THR A 68 18.45 0.57 3.35
C THR A 68 17.27 0.02 2.57
N LEU A 69 16.15 -0.12 3.27
CA LEU A 69 14.86 -0.50 2.71
C LEU A 69 13.95 0.72 2.60
N LEU A 70 13.19 0.77 1.52
CA LEU A 70 12.06 1.65 1.36
C LEU A 70 10.80 0.87 1.74
N LEU A 71 10.10 1.35 2.76
CA LEU A 71 8.76 0.88 3.08
C LEU A 71 7.77 1.84 2.46
N SER A 72 6.73 1.30 1.81
CA SER A 72 5.71 2.13 1.18
C SER A 72 4.31 1.54 1.31
N VAL A 73 3.31 2.43 1.37
CA VAL A 73 1.89 2.08 1.32
C VAL A 73 1.24 2.88 0.20
N ASP A 74 0.51 2.18 -0.66
CA ASP A 74 -0.32 2.78 -1.70
C ASP A 74 -1.52 3.49 -1.05
N LEU A 75 -1.74 4.76 -1.42
CA LEU A 75 -2.84 5.57 -0.88
C LEU A 75 -4.10 5.51 -1.74
N GLY A 76 -4.00 4.91 -2.94
CA GLY A 76 -4.99 4.88 -3.97
C GLY A 76 -4.84 6.04 -4.97
N PRO A 77 -5.22 5.82 -6.25
CA PRO A 77 -4.98 6.77 -7.35
C PRO A 77 -5.69 8.12 -7.17
N SER A 78 -6.80 8.14 -6.41
CA SER A 78 -7.59 9.36 -6.15
C SER A 78 -7.08 10.17 -4.95
N TYR A 79 -6.17 9.64 -4.13
CA TYR A 79 -5.83 10.24 -2.84
C TYR A 79 -5.22 11.65 -2.97
N LEU A 80 -4.38 11.89 -3.97
CA LEU A 80 -3.81 13.22 -4.26
C LEU A 80 -4.43 13.88 -5.50
N ALA A 81 -5.59 13.41 -5.96
CA ALA A 81 -6.27 13.99 -7.12
C ALA A 81 -6.93 15.35 -6.82
N GLU A 82 -7.31 15.58 -5.56
CA GLU A 82 -7.90 16.85 -5.11
C GLU A 82 -6.80 17.88 -4.82
N PRO A 83 -6.82 19.07 -5.48
CA PRO A 83 -5.72 20.04 -5.37
C PRO A 83 -5.42 20.52 -3.94
N GLY A 84 -6.46 20.74 -3.11
CA GLY A 84 -6.29 21.19 -1.73
C GLY A 84 -5.58 20.13 -0.88
N ARG A 85 -5.99 18.87 -1.01
CA ARG A 85 -5.30 17.74 -0.38
C ARG A 85 -3.88 17.55 -0.88
N ALA A 86 -3.62 17.69 -2.18
CA ALA A 86 -2.27 17.60 -2.73
C ALA A 86 -1.34 18.68 -2.17
N GLN A 87 -1.83 19.91 -2.03
CA GLN A 87 -1.09 21.00 -1.40
C GLN A 87 -0.84 20.73 0.09
N ALA A 88 -1.87 20.27 0.82
CA ALA A 88 -1.73 19.93 2.24
C ALA A 88 -0.70 18.81 2.47
N ALA A 89 -0.70 17.77 1.62
CA ALA A 89 0.28 16.69 1.67
C ALA A 89 1.72 17.19 1.44
N LEU A 90 1.91 18.09 0.45
CA LEU A 90 3.22 18.69 0.18
C LEU A 90 3.74 19.50 1.37
N VAL A 91 2.87 20.31 2.00
CA VAL A 91 3.23 21.09 3.19
C VAL A 91 3.52 20.17 4.39
N ALA A 92 2.76 19.09 4.55
CA ALA A 92 2.92 18.14 5.64
C ALA A 92 4.23 17.32 5.56
N ASN A 93 4.82 17.14 4.37
CA ASN A 93 6.00 16.30 4.17
C ASN A 93 7.18 16.67 5.08
N MET A 94 7.43 17.96 5.31
CA MET A 94 8.52 18.36 6.20
C MET A 94 8.28 17.88 7.64
N HIS A 95 7.05 18.03 8.13
CA HIS A 95 6.70 17.58 9.48
C HIS A 95 6.70 16.05 9.59
N LEU A 96 6.15 15.35 8.60
CA LEU A 96 6.14 13.89 8.57
C LEU A 96 7.54 13.29 8.50
N PHE A 97 8.42 13.89 7.71
CA PHE A 97 9.80 13.45 7.61
C PHE A 97 10.52 13.59 8.94
N VAL A 98 10.40 14.75 9.60
CA VAL A 98 11.07 15.02 10.88
C VAL A 98 10.50 14.17 12.03
N LYS A 99 9.20 13.89 12.04
CA LYS A 99 8.53 13.21 13.16
C LYS A 99 8.44 11.69 13.00
N ALA A 100 8.32 11.21 11.78
CA ALA A 100 8.02 9.81 11.49
C ALA A 100 8.92 9.21 10.40
N GLY A 101 9.83 9.98 9.80
CA GLY A 101 10.74 9.48 8.75
C GLY A 101 10.04 9.12 7.44
N VAL A 102 8.79 9.59 7.24
CA VAL A 102 7.97 9.27 6.06
C VAL A 102 7.55 10.52 5.30
N THR A 103 7.24 10.38 4.02
CA THR A 103 6.74 11.44 3.15
C THR A 103 5.68 10.90 2.19
N PHE A 104 4.78 11.78 1.77
CA PHE A 104 3.96 11.59 0.59
C PHE A 104 4.84 11.73 -0.66
N ALA A 105 4.71 10.77 -1.58
CA ALA A 105 5.38 10.78 -2.87
C ALA A 105 4.41 10.33 -3.98
N ARG A 106 4.85 10.49 -5.23
CA ARG A 106 4.19 9.88 -6.39
C ARG A 106 5.05 8.70 -6.85
N GLY A 107 4.55 7.49 -6.62
CA GLY A 107 5.08 6.27 -7.21
C GLY A 107 4.57 6.06 -8.64
N LEU A 108 5.06 5.02 -9.31
CA LEU A 108 4.65 4.68 -10.68
C LEU A 108 3.17 4.30 -10.78
N ALA A 109 2.64 3.61 -9.76
CA ALA A 109 1.24 3.17 -9.71
C ALA A 109 0.29 4.23 -9.13
N GLY A 110 0.81 5.31 -8.53
CA GLY A 110 0.00 6.34 -7.90
C GLY A 110 0.63 6.95 -6.66
N PRO A 111 -0.17 7.70 -5.88
CA PRO A 111 0.26 8.29 -4.61
C PRO A 111 0.66 7.22 -3.59
N VAL A 112 1.79 7.45 -2.92
CA VAL A 112 2.30 6.57 -1.87
C VAL A 112 2.71 7.36 -0.63
N LEU A 113 2.62 6.73 0.53
CA LEU A 113 3.41 7.11 1.69
C LEU A 113 4.66 6.25 1.70
N VAL A 114 5.84 6.85 1.85
CA VAL A 114 7.13 6.14 1.77
C VAL A 114 8.08 6.63 2.85
N GLY A 115 8.93 5.75 3.37
CA GLY A 115 10.03 6.13 4.25
C GLY A 115 11.18 5.12 4.19
N ARG A 116 12.30 5.48 4.83
CA ARG A 116 13.54 4.68 4.84
C ARG A 116 13.68 3.94 6.15
N TRP A 117 14.00 2.65 6.08
CA TRP A 117 14.29 1.80 7.22
C TRP A 117 15.63 1.09 7.02
N PRO A 118 16.43 0.89 8.08
CA PRO A 118 17.65 0.10 7.98
C PRO A 118 17.33 -1.38 7.68
N ALA A 119 18.13 -2.01 6.83
CA ALA A 119 18.11 -3.46 6.63
C ALA A 119 18.80 -4.16 7.81
N ALA A 120 18.15 -4.13 8.98
CA ALA A 120 18.67 -4.69 10.22
C ALA A 120 18.20 -6.14 10.41
N ASP A 121 17.36 -6.40 11.40
CA ASP A 121 16.80 -7.72 11.70
C ASP A 121 15.29 -7.79 11.46
N ALA A 122 14.76 -9.02 11.46
CA ALA A 122 13.35 -9.28 11.19
C ALA A 122 12.41 -8.58 12.19
N PRO A 123 12.67 -8.56 13.51
CA PRO A 123 11.88 -7.78 14.46
C PRO A 123 11.84 -6.27 14.16
N ALA A 124 12.97 -5.67 13.81
CA ALA A 124 13.06 -4.26 13.47
C ALA A 124 12.27 -3.94 12.19
N LEU A 125 12.41 -4.78 11.15
CA LEU A 125 11.64 -4.63 9.92
C LEU A 125 10.13 -4.79 10.17
N ALA A 126 9.72 -5.82 10.91
CA ALA A 126 8.32 -6.02 11.29
C ALA A 126 7.75 -4.82 12.08
N ASN A 127 8.53 -4.24 12.99
CA ASN A 127 8.14 -3.03 13.69
C ASN A 127 7.99 -1.82 12.73
N GLY A 128 8.92 -1.64 11.80
CA GLY A 128 8.82 -0.60 10.77
C GLY A 128 7.58 -0.74 9.90
N VAL A 129 7.24 -1.97 9.52
CA VAL A 129 6.04 -2.30 8.76
C VAL A 129 4.76 -1.97 9.55
N ARG A 130 4.70 -2.34 10.84
CA ARG A 130 3.58 -1.95 11.72
C ARG A 130 3.45 -0.44 11.85
N GLN A 131 4.57 0.28 12.02
CA GLN A 131 4.58 1.74 12.11
C GLN A 131 4.06 2.38 10.83
N MET A 132 4.53 1.92 9.67
CA MET A 132 4.05 2.39 8.37
C MET A 132 2.54 2.15 8.21
N GLY A 133 2.05 0.96 8.56
CA GLY A 133 0.62 0.64 8.56
C GLY A 133 -0.18 1.56 9.49
N ALA A 134 0.29 1.82 10.71
CA ALA A 134 -0.37 2.70 11.66
C ALA A 134 -0.42 4.16 11.19
N ILE A 135 0.66 4.65 10.57
CA ILE A 135 0.69 6.00 9.98
C ILE A 135 -0.31 6.09 8.83
N ALA A 136 -0.35 5.09 7.94
CA ALA A 136 -1.29 5.05 6.83
C ALA A 136 -2.76 5.06 7.29
N GLN A 137 -3.10 4.38 8.40
CA GLN A 137 -4.44 4.42 8.99
C GLN A 137 -4.87 5.85 9.37
N GLY A 138 -3.95 6.66 9.90
CA GLY A 138 -4.20 8.06 10.25
C GLY A 138 -4.62 8.94 9.07
N PHE A 139 -4.32 8.50 7.85
CA PHE A 139 -4.63 9.20 6.61
C PHE A 139 -5.89 8.66 5.90
N GLN A 140 -6.64 7.75 6.52
CA GLN A 140 -7.84 7.14 5.96
C GLN A 140 -7.61 6.56 4.56
N VAL A 141 -6.43 5.99 4.35
CA VAL A 141 -6.13 5.22 3.16
C VAL A 141 -7.18 4.12 3.05
N PRO A 142 -7.93 4.02 1.93
CA PRO A 142 -8.86 2.91 1.75
C PRO A 142 -8.08 1.62 1.97
N GLY A 143 -8.48 0.84 2.98
CA GLY A 143 -7.91 -0.48 3.12
C GLY A 143 -8.18 -1.28 1.84
N SER A 144 -7.31 -2.20 1.48
CA SER A 144 -7.51 -3.16 0.39
C SER A 144 -8.62 -4.16 0.74
N SER A 145 -9.80 -3.66 1.09
CA SER A 145 -11.00 -4.46 1.27
C SER A 145 -11.77 -4.41 -0.04
N GLY A 146 -11.60 -5.45 -0.86
CA GLY A 146 -12.43 -5.73 -2.04
C GLY A 146 -13.87 -6.08 -1.67
N ALA A 147 -14.54 -5.20 -0.93
CA ALA A 147 -15.96 -5.29 -0.63
C ALA A 147 -16.55 -3.89 -0.78
N SER A 148 -17.07 -3.62 -1.97
CA SER A 148 -17.95 -2.48 -2.21
C SER A 148 -19.12 -2.53 -1.22
N PRO A 149 -19.33 -1.51 -0.37
CA PRO A 149 -20.65 -1.31 0.20
C PRO A 149 -21.55 -0.79 -0.92
N SER A 150 -22.49 -1.60 -1.38
CA SER A 150 -23.56 -1.14 -2.26
C SER A 150 -24.29 0.03 -1.59
N PRO A 151 -24.41 1.20 -2.23
CA PRO A 151 -25.27 2.26 -1.73
C PRO A 151 -26.71 1.90 -2.06
N SER A 152 -27.46 1.42 -1.08
CA SER A 152 -28.91 1.34 -1.18
C SER A 152 -29.46 2.77 -1.30
N GLN A 153 -29.84 3.17 -2.51
CA GLN A 153 -30.53 4.43 -2.76
C GLN A 153 -31.88 4.48 -2.01
N PRO A 154 -32.31 5.65 -1.54
CA PRO A 154 -33.64 5.84 -0.97
C PRO A 154 -34.67 5.94 -2.10
N LEU A 155 -35.61 4.99 -2.16
CA LEU A 155 -36.77 5.14 -3.05
C LEU A 155 -37.79 6.08 -2.38
N ARG A 156 -37.71 7.36 -2.76
CA ARG A 156 -38.74 8.36 -2.51
C ARG A 156 -39.84 8.14 -3.55
N GLY A 157 -40.85 7.36 -3.20
CA GLY A 157 -42.08 7.18 -3.98
C GLY A 157 -43.26 7.75 -3.21
N ALA A 158 -43.67 8.96 -3.56
CA ALA A 158 -44.91 9.56 -3.11
C ALA A 158 -46.10 8.82 -3.74
N SER A 159 -47.07 8.42 -2.94
CA SER A 159 -48.47 8.27 -3.33
C SER A 159 -49.32 8.58 -2.10
N GLU A 160 -50.19 9.54 -2.29
CA GLU A 160 -51.02 10.29 -1.34
C GLU A 160 -52.29 9.48 -0.90
N PRO A 161 -53.20 10.05 -0.08
CA PRO A 161 -53.84 9.41 1.07
C PRO A 161 -55.12 8.61 0.75
N GLN A 162 -55.56 7.81 1.72
CA GLN A 162 -56.92 7.23 1.78
C GLN A 162 -57.63 7.67 3.06
N GLU A 163 -58.80 8.29 2.82
CA GLU A 163 -60.01 8.47 3.66
C GLU A 163 -59.93 9.19 5.02
#